data_AF-R7IUT2-F1
#
_entry.id   AF-R7IUT2-F1
#
_cell.length_a   1.000
_cell.length_b   1.000
_cell.length_c   1.000
_cell.angle_alpha   90.00
_cell.angle_beta   90.00
_cell.angle_gamma   90.00
#
_symmetry.space_group_name_H-M   'P 1'
#
loop_
_entity.id
_entity.type
_entity.pdbx_description
1 polymer ?
#
loop_
_entity_poly.entity_id
_entity_poly.type
_entity_poly.pdbx_seq_one_letter_code
_entity_poly.pdbx_strand_id
1 'polypeptide(L)'
;MNTIEDKKMDLTSRLMDVTDKFNKFIAGEFSDFTSYFNEKIETGVYALLNGEKPKVMVYGIYNSGKSTLINSLCKKEVAETADRPLTDEIAEYDRGDYYLVDSPGVDAPIQHEMVTEEHINQCHVILFVISSKGMFEDRTNYRKLVNLIKKDIPFVIVLNDRGCLIKKEWSEEEKAKAKFDHEQELKRIQYKIIDNLITESNDKNIVNKYEVVIINAKKAWTGIEKNKPQLYEKSGIEFLDTRISQILKGDAIGTVYKQPISNLKECLNEVEKMITQTMSGNLSEDFSMRLHTFERKRDNILEDLRILTQQAVEKHLDELTNFYVNGDEDMYESIANTIYMEIDERYIAKVNEMIVFVEHNFKNLNLYINNDSNLICDLSGKKGSKLAVEEDNTKENEDINSVPVTKHGIWEIFKTRKKREKEKREQLEREARIKNERIQYEVQEKIRRRQEARQLASSDLDVLAREFNNVVTMGLSEKYDEIISQIQQIDCMNKQILEDGERQMCQVKAFRNGILEIENSIS
;
A
#
# COMPACT_ATOMS: atom_id res chain seq x y z
N MET A 1 -22.89 39.19 32.88
CA MET A 1 -23.21 37.84 33.36
C MET A 1 -23.56 37.03 32.13
N ASN A 2 -22.69 36.15 31.64
CA ASN A 2 -23.07 35.24 30.55
C ASN A 2 -24.08 34.24 31.11
N THR A 3 -25.27 34.24 30.54
CA THR A 3 -26.31 33.27 30.86
C THR A 3 -25.89 31.87 30.35
N ILE A 4 -26.55 30.82 30.84
CA ILE A 4 -26.32 29.44 30.35
C ILE A 4 -26.61 29.35 28.84
N GLU A 5 -27.58 30.13 28.35
CA GLU A 5 -27.91 30.24 26.94
C GLU A 5 -26.77 30.86 26.12
N ASP A 6 -26.13 31.93 26.60
CA ASP A 6 -24.98 32.54 25.92
C ASP A 6 -23.82 31.56 25.76
N LYS A 7 -23.55 30.74 26.78
CA LYS A 7 -22.51 29.70 26.73
C LYS A 7 -22.85 28.59 25.74
N LYS A 8 -24.12 28.17 25.66
CA LYS A 8 -24.58 27.19 24.67
C LYS A 8 -24.44 27.73 23.25
N MET A 9 -24.80 28.99 23.03
CA MET A 9 -24.68 29.64 21.73
C MET A 9 -23.20 29.75 21.29
N ASP A 10 -22.29 30.12 22.21
CA ASP A 10 -20.85 30.14 21.95
C ASP A 10 -20.28 28.75 21.56
N LEU A 11 -20.57 27.72 22.37
CA LEU A 11 -20.10 26.35 22.10
C LEU A 11 -20.62 25.82 20.76
N THR A 12 -21.90 26.08 20.46
CA THR A 12 -22.52 25.70 19.20
C THR A 12 -21.81 26.38 18.03
N SER A 13 -21.60 27.70 18.11
CA SER A 13 -20.91 28.45 17.06
C SER A 13 -19.47 27.98 16.83
N ARG A 14 -18.73 27.68 17.91
CA ARG A 14 -17.35 27.19 17.81
C ARG A 14 -17.29 25.80 17.18
N LEU A 15 -18.18 24.89 17.57
CA LEU A 15 -18.23 23.54 17.00
C LEU A 15 -18.68 23.54 15.54
N MET A 16 -19.63 24.42 15.17
CA MET A 16 -20.00 24.63 13.78
C MET A 16 -18.83 25.16 12.96
N ASP A 17 -18.09 26.16 13.44
CA ASP A 17 -16.93 26.69 12.71
C ASP A 17 -15.86 25.63 12.43
N VAL A 18 -15.56 24.78 13.41
CA VAL A 18 -14.63 23.65 13.20
C VAL A 18 -15.20 22.64 12.19
N THR A 19 -16.48 22.30 12.31
CA THR A 19 -17.17 21.38 11.39
C THR A 19 -17.19 21.92 9.96
N ASP A 20 -17.51 23.20 9.76
CA ASP A 20 -17.56 23.85 8.45
C ASP A 20 -16.19 23.89 7.78
N LYS A 21 -15.14 24.20 8.55
CA LYS A 21 -13.76 24.18 8.05
C LYS A 21 -13.34 22.75 7.68
N PHE A 22 -13.71 21.76 8.48
CA PHE A 22 -13.46 20.36 8.16
C PHE A 22 -14.21 19.92 6.90
N ASN A 23 -15.49 20.27 6.73
CA ASN A 23 -16.25 19.99 5.50
C ASN A 23 -15.62 20.61 4.25
N LYS A 24 -15.14 21.87 4.35
CA LYS A 24 -14.40 22.52 3.25
C LYS A 24 -13.10 21.79 2.93
N PHE A 25 -12.39 21.31 3.94
CA PHE A 25 -11.18 20.51 3.77
C PHE A 25 -11.48 19.18 3.05
N ILE A 26 -12.55 18.47 3.46
CA ILE A 26 -13.00 17.25 2.77
C ILE A 26 -13.33 17.53 1.30
N ALA A 27 -14.11 18.58 1.03
CA ALA A 27 -14.48 18.93 -0.34
C ALA A 27 -13.28 19.26 -1.23
N GLY A 28 -12.22 19.85 -0.66
CA GLY A 28 -11.01 20.22 -1.37
C GLY A 28 -10.03 19.07 -1.57
N GLU A 29 -9.79 18.25 -0.54
CA GLU A 29 -8.70 17.27 -0.49
C GLU A 29 -9.19 15.82 -0.65
N PHE A 30 -10.49 15.55 -0.44
CA PHE A 30 -11.11 14.21 -0.47
C PHE A 30 -12.43 14.24 -1.26
N SER A 31 -12.42 14.83 -2.45
CA SER A 31 -13.63 15.05 -3.28
C SER A 31 -14.49 13.79 -3.49
N ASP A 32 -13.88 12.63 -3.73
CA ASP A 32 -14.56 11.35 -3.91
C ASP A 32 -15.37 10.88 -2.68
N PHE A 33 -14.96 11.31 -1.48
CA PHE A 33 -15.60 10.93 -0.21
C PHE A 33 -16.52 12.03 0.33
N THR A 34 -16.69 13.14 -0.39
CA THR A 34 -17.44 14.31 0.08
C THR A 34 -18.89 13.97 0.41
N SER A 35 -19.57 13.21 -0.45
CA SER A 35 -20.96 12.82 -0.19
C SER A 35 -21.11 12.00 1.09
N TYR A 36 -20.18 11.07 1.32
CA TYR A 36 -20.18 10.18 2.47
C TYR A 36 -19.96 10.94 3.79
N PHE A 37 -18.96 11.83 3.84
CA PHE A 37 -18.72 12.64 5.04
C PHE A 37 -19.81 13.67 5.27
N ASN A 38 -20.34 14.29 4.21
CA ASN A 38 -21.44 15.26 4.32
C ASN A 38 -22.67 14.63 4.97
N GLU A 39 -23.05 13.41 4.56
CA GLU A 39 -24.20 12.69 5.15
C GLU A 39 -23.98 12.42 6.65
N LYS A 40 -22.79 11.93 7.03
CA LYS A 40 -22.43 11.69 8.44
C LYS A 40 -22.45 12.98 9.27
N ILE A 41 -21.94 14.08 8.73
CA ILE A 41 -21.85 15.36 9.43
C ILE A 41 -23.24 16.02 9.54
N GLU A 42 -24.05 15.94 8.49
CA GLU A 42 -25.41 16.47 8.48
C GLU A 42 -26.27 15.78 9.55
N THR A 43 -26.28 14.46 9.54
CA THR A 43 -27.12 13.65 10.45
C THR A 43 -26.55 13.57 11.86
N GLY A 44 -25.23 13.45 12.01
CA GLY A 44 -24.55 13.22 13.28
C GLY A 44 -24.02 14.47 13.98
N VAL A 45 -23.91 15.61 13.31
CA VAL A 45 -23.36 16.84 13.91
C VAL A 45 -24.36 17.98 13.79
N TYR A 46 -24.71 18.42 12.59
CA TYR A 46 -25.59 19.58 12.42
C TYR A 46 -26.99 19.33 12.97
N ALA A 47 -27.59 18.16 12.71
CA ALA A 47 -28.92 17.83 13.23
C ALA A 47 -28.97 17.79 14.77
N LEU A 48 -27.88 17.40 15.44
CA LEU A 48 -27.79 17.42 16.90
C LEU A 48 -27.62 18.83 17.46
N LEU A 49 -26.85 19.68 16.78
CA LEU A 49 -26.58 21.04 17.23
C LEU A 49 -27.74 22.01 16.95
N ASN A 50 -28.47 21.80 15.85
CA ASN A 50 -29.58 22.65 15.41
C ASN A 50 -30.96 22.13 15.81
N GLY A 51 -31.03 20.95 16.42
CA GLY A 51 -32.29 20.35 16.83
C GLY A 51 -33.05 21.21 17.83
N GLU A 52 -34.37 21.28 17.67
CA GLU A 52 -35.25 22.06 18.57
C GLU A 52 -35.19 21.54 20.02
N LYS A 53 -35.09 20.22 20.19
CA LYS A 53 -35.03 19.55 21.49
C LYS A 53 -34.00 18.41 21.46
N PRO A 54 -33.37 18.10 22.61
CA PRO A 54 -32.51 16.95 22.72
C PRO A 54 -33.26 15.65 22.42
N LYS A 55 -32.54 14.68 21.86
CA LYS A 55 -33.03 13.33 21.51
C LYS A 55 -32.49 12.30 22.51
N VAL A 56 -33.38 11.52 23.09
CA VAL A 56 -33.10 10.47 24.06
C VAL A 56 -33.54 9.13 23.48
N MET A 57 -32.58 8.26 23.20
CA MET A 57 -32.85 6.97 22.58
C MET A 57 -33.27 5.93 23.61
N VAL A 58 -34.39 5.23 23.40
CA VAL A 58 -34.81 4.09 24.21
C VAL A 58 -34.30 2.81 23.54
N TYR A 59 -33.18 2.31 24.03
CA TYR A 59 -32.49 1.16 23.47
C TYR A 59 -32.61 -0.05 24.42
N GLY A 60 -32.76 -1.27 23.88
CA GLY A 60 -32.78 -2.46 24.74
C GLY A 60 -33.42 -3.69 24.11
N ILE A 61 -33.20 -4.84 24.76
CA ILE A 61 -33.63 -6.17 24.28
C ILE A 61 -35.14 -6.28 24.05
N TYR A 62 -35.57 -7.26 23.25
CA TYR A 62 -36.99 -7.56 23.06
C TYR A 62 -37.68 -7.86 24.40
N ASN A 63 -38.93 -7.43 24.52
CA ASN A 63 -39.72 -7.58 25.74
C ASN A 63 -39.03 -7.00 27.00
N SER A 64 -38.19 -5.97 26.87
CA SER A 64 -37.65 -5.24 28.02
C SER A 64 -38.65 -4.23 28.61
N GLY A 65 -39.71 -3.91 27.87
CA GLY A 65 -40.76 -2.96 28.26
C GLY A 65 -40.54 -1.53 27.75
N LYS A 66 -39.80 -1.33 26.66
CA LYS A 66 -39.53 -0.03 26.03
C LYS A 66 -40.79 0.78 25.71
N SER A 67 -41.74 0.21 24.96
CA SER A 67 -42.98 0.90 24.58
C SER A 67 -43.82 1.29 25.80
N THR A 68 -43.88 0.42 26.82
CA THR A 68 -44.53 0.75 28.10
C THR A 68 -43.80 1.86 28.85
N LEU A 69 -42.47 1.89 28.80
CA LEU A 69 -41.64 2.96 29.37
C LEU A 69 -41.90 4.29 28.66
N ILE A 70 -41.93 4.31 27.33
CA ILE A 70 -42.25 5.49 26.51
C ILE A 70 -43.62 6.05 26.91
N ASN A 71 -44.66 5.21 26.93
CA ASN A 71 -46.00 5.63 27.35
C ASN A 71 -46.04 6.18 28.78
N SER A 72 -45.26 5.58 29.68
CA SER A 72 -45.16 6.01 31.08
C SER A 72 -44.44 7.35 31.24
N LEU A 73 -43.38 7.60 30.46
CA LEU A 73 -42.66 8.87 30.44
C LEU A 73 -43.51 9.98 29.82
N CYS A 74 -44.13 9.70 28.66
CA CYS A 74 -45.04 10.63 27.96
C CYS A 74 -46.37 10.85 28.69
N LYS A 75 -46.69 10.02 29.69
CA LYS A 75 -47.98 10.00 30.41
C LYS A 75 -49.19 9.88 29.48
N LYS A 76 -49.00 9.27 28.31
CA LYS A 76 -49.99 9.11 27.24
C LYS A 76 -49.67 7.85 26.45
N GLU A 77 -50.69 7.19 25.92
CA GLU A 77 -50.52 6.05 25.02
C GLU A 77 -50.10 6.58 23.64
N VAL A 78 -48.82 6.47 23.35
CA VAL A 78 -48.21 6.97 22.11
C VAL A 78 -47.46 5.88 21.36
N ALA A 79 -46.83 4.95 22.08
CA ALA A 79 -46.19 3.76 21.54
C ALA A 79 -47.11 2.54 21.70
N GLU A 80 -47.23 1.73 20.65
CA GLU A 80 -48.04 0.51 20.69
C GLU A 80 -47.37 -0.56 21.57
N THR A 81 -48.14 -1.22 22.44
CA THR A 81 -47.62 -2.23 23.38
C THR A 81 -47.95 -3.67 22.99
N ALA A 82 -48.15 -3.96 21.70
CA ALA A 82 -48.52 -5.29 21.21
C ALA A 82 -47.36 -6.32 21.31
N ASP A 83 -47.69 -7.59 21.57
CA ASP A 83 -46.74 -8.73 21.58
C ASP A 83 -46.29 -9.18 20.17
N ARG A 84 -46.51 -8.35 19.13
CA ARG A 84 -46.13 -8.63 17.74
C ARG A 84 -45.16 -7.54 17.24
N PRO A 85 -44.09 -7.92 16.52
CA PRO A 85 -43.15 -6.96 15.97
C PRO A 85 -43.82 -6.15 14.85
N LEU A 86 -43.91 -4.82 15.02
CA LEU A 86 -44.46 -3.89 14.02
C LEU A 86 -43.71 -2.55 13.92
N THR A 87 -42.49 -2.46 14.44
CA THR A 87 -41.64 -1.26 14.27
C THR A 87 -40.60 -1.52 13.20
N ASP A 88 -40.95 -1.29 11.93
CA ASP A 88 -40.00 -1.25 10.81
C ASP A 88 -39.35 0.14 10.66
N GLU A 89 -39.87 1.16 11.35
CA GLU A 89 -39.42 2.55 11.30
C GLU A 89 -39.09 3.09 12.71
N ILE A 90 -38.12 3.99 12.79
CA ILE A 90 -37.80 4.72 14.03
C ILE A 90 -38.87 5.76 14.30
N ALA A 91 -39.38 5.77 15.53
CA ALA A 91 -40.42 6.69 15.95
C ALA A 91 -39.89 7.68 16.98
N GLU A 92 -40.21 8.96 16.79
CA GLU A 92 -39.92 10.02 17.75
C GLU A 92 -41.20 10.43 18.50
N TYR A 93 -41.11 10.52 19.82
CA TYR A 93 -42.22 10.89 20.70
C TYR A 93 -41.88 12.12 21.52
N ASP A 94 -42.71 13.16 21.44
CA ASP A 94 -42.51 14.41 22.19
C ASP A 94 -42.87 14.23 23.67
N ARG A 95 -41.86 14.27 24.55
CA ARG A 95 -42.01 14.32 26.01
C ARG A 95 -42.00 15.78 26.53
N GLY A 96 -42.13 16.78 25.68
CA GLY A 96 -42.12 18.19 26.05
C GLY A 96 -40.71 18.77 26.05
N ASP A 97 -39.86 18.35 26.99
CA ASP A 97 -38.49 18.89 27.14
C ASP A 97 -37.45 18.20 26.24
N TYR A 98 -37.78 17.02 25.69
CA TYR A 98 -36.93 16.21 24.84
C TYR A 98 -37.78 15.25 24.00
N TYR A 99 -37.20 14.74 22.91
CA TYR A 99 -37.79 13.66 22.11
C TYR A 99 -37.30 12.31 22.60
N LEU A 100 -38.21 11.34 22.74
CA LEU A 100 -37.88 9.93 22.93
C LEU A 100 -37.81 9.25 21.56
N VAL A 101 -36.66 8.67 21.24
CA VAL A 101 -36.45 7.92 20.00
C VAL A 101 -36.56 6.44 20.30
N ASP A 102 -37.59 5.77 19.79
CA ASP A 102 -37.77 4.33 19.95
C ASP A 102 -37.03 3.57 18.86
N SER A 103 -36.23 2.61 19.30
CA SER A 103 -35.50 1.73 18.40
C SER A 103 -36.26 0.41 18.23
N PRO A 104 -36.38 -0.13 17.00
CA PRO A 104 -36.98 -1.43 16.78
C PRO A 104 -36.43 -2.51 17.74
N GLY A 105 -37.33 -3.36 18.27
CA GLY A 105 -36.93 -4.44 19.16
C GLY A 105 -36.03 -5.49 18.49
N VAL A 106 -35.01 -5.95 19.21
CA VAL A 106 -34.02 -6.93 18.75
C VAL A 106 -34.64 -8.33 18.56
N ASP A 107 -34.68 -8.78 17.30
CA ASP A 107 -34.74 -10.17 16.76
C ASP A 107 -36.09 -10.83 16.36
N ALA A 108 -36.31 -10.90 15.04
CA ALA A 108 -36.74 -12.10 14.34
C ALA A 108 -35.50 -12.76 13.66
N PRO A 109 -35.50 -14.09 13.37
CA PRO A 109 -34.28 -14.92 13.33
C PRO A 109 -33.31 -14.75 12.14
N ILE A 110 -33.33 -13.66 11.36
CA ILE A 110 -32.44 -13.50 10.18
C ILE A 110 -31.80 -12.10 10.04
N GLN A 111 -31.96 -11.15 10.96
CA GLN A 111 -31.30 -9.83 10.83
C GLN A 111 -30.71 -9.30 12.14
N HIS A 112 -29.49 -9.76 12.44
CA HIS A 112 -28.60 -9.09 13.38
C HIS A 112 -28.13 -7.73 12.82
N GLU A 113 -28.93 -6.66 12.78
CA GLU A 113 -28.38 -5.31 12.52
C GLU A 113 -29.24 -4.06 12.80
N MET A 114 -30.54 -4.13 13.07
CA MET A 114 -31.39 -2.93 12.93
C MET A 114 -31.56 -2.04 14.17
N VAL A 115 -30.47 -1.79 14.87
CA VAL A 115 -30.18 -0.43 15.35
C VAL A 115 -28.78 -0.15 14.88
N THR A 116 -28.68 0.44 13.69
CA THR A 116 -27.40 0.81 13.09
C THR A 116 -26.69 1.81 14.01
N GLU A 117 -25.35 1.77 14.02
CA GLU A 117 -24.56 2.78 14.74
C GLU A 117 -24.94 4.21 14.37
N GLU A 118 -25.43 4.39 13.14
CA GLU A 118 -25.97 5.64 12.62
C GLU A 118 -27.06 6.25 13.51
N HIS A 119 -28.04 5.45 13.97
CA HIS A 119 -29.12 5.96 14.82
C HIS A 119 -28.67 6.28 16.25
N ILE A 120 -27.72 5.51 16.76
CA ILE A 120 -27.04 5.81 18.03
C ILE A 120 -26.32 7.16 17.92
N ASN A 121 -25.65 7.40 16.78
CA ASN A 121 -24.93 8.62 16.51
C ASN A 121 -25.86 9.84 16.32
N GLN A 122 -27.17 9.66 16.14
CA GLN A 122 -28.18 10.72 16.00
C GLN A 122 -28.91 11.06 17.31
N CYS A 123 -28.44 10.58 18.47
CA CYS A 123 -29.06 10.82 19.77
C CYS A 123 -28.09 11.41 20.80
N HIS A 124 -28.60 12.20 21.75
CA HIS A 124 -27.77 12.87 22.77
C HIS A 124 -27.54 11.99 24.01
N VAL A 125 -28.55 11.18 24.35
CA VAL A 125 -28.53 10.30 25.53
C VAL A 125 -29.16 8.96 25.15
N ILE A 126 -28.64 7.88 25.72
CA ILE A 126 -29.18 6.52 25.53
C ILE A 126 -29.77 6.00 26.85
N LEU A 127 -30.98 5.46 26.81
CA LEU A 127 -31.59 4.69 27.88
C LEU A 127 -31.49 3.21 27.53
N PHE A 128 -30.59 2.49 28.21
CA PHE A 128 -30.41 1.06 27.99
C PHE A 128 -31.35 0.26 28.91
N VAL A 129 -32.46 -0.24 28.36
CA VAL A 129 -33.55 -0.90 29.10
C VAL A 129 -33.32 -2.40 29.21
N ILE A 130 -33.19 -2.88 30.44
CA ILE A 130 -33.04 -4.27 30.84
C ILE A 130 -34.27 -4.68 31.65
N SER A 131 -34.85 -5.85 31.38
CA SER A 131 -35.93 -6.39 32.21
C SER A 131 -35.38 -7.14 33.42
N SER A 132 -36.03 -7.02 34.58
CA SER A 132 -35.72 -7.85 35.76
C SER A 132 -36.02 -9.34 35.56
N LYS A 133 -36.76 -9.69 34.50
CA LYS A 133 -37.04 -11.06 34.08
C LYS A 133 -36.65 -11.25 32.62
N GLY A 134 -35.85 -12.28 32.31
CA GLY A 134 -35.43 -12.60 30.93
C GLY A 134 -33.91 -12.81 30.81
N MET A 135 -33.42 -12.93 29.57
CA MET A 135 -32.00 -13.19 29.25
C MET A 135 -31.13 -11.92 29.34
N PHE A 136 -31.07 -11.28 30.51
CA PHE A 136 -30.19 -10.12 30.71
C PHE A 136 -28.70 -10.49 30.83
N GLU A 137 -28.38 -11.77 31.08
CA GLU A 137 -27.02 -12.27 31.29
C GLU A 137 -26.27 -12.58 29.97
N ASP A 138 -26.85 -12.30 28.79
CA ASP A 138 -26.16 -12.50 27.52
C ASP A 138 -24.98 -11.52 27.36
N ARG A 139 -23.78 -12.10 27.20
CA ARG A 139 -22.52 -11.39 26.97
C ARG A 139 -22.58 -10.41 25.80
N THR A 140 -23.36 -10.70 24.75
CA THR A 140 -23.50 -9.80 23.59
C THR A 140 -24.11 -8.45 23.96
N ASN A 141 -25.04 -8.41 24.92
CA ASN A 141 -25.65 -7.17 25.42
C ASN A 141 -24.63 -6.31 26.16
N TYR A 142 -23.75 -6.93 26.94
CA TYR A 142 -22.68 -6.23 27.64
C TYR A 142 -21.61 -5.70 26.68
N ARG A 143 -21.26 -6.43 25.61
CA ARG A 143 -20.36 -5.92 24.57
C ARG A 143 -20.93 -4.66 23.90
N LYS A 144 -22.24 -4.60 23.65
CA LYS A 144 -22.92 -3.40 23.14
C LYS A 144 -22.80 -2.22 24.11
N LEU A 145 -23.07 -2.44 25.40
CA LEU A 145 -22.88 -1.41 26.43
C LEU A 145 -21.43 -0.92 26.50
N VAL A 146 -20.45 -1.83 26.41
CA VAL A 146 -19.01 -1.47 26.36
C VAL A 146 -18.68 -0.62 25.13
N ASN A 147 -19.29 -0.88 23.98
CA ASN A 147 -19.10 -0.03 22.80
C ASN A 147 -19.68 1.38 23.01
N LEU A 148 -20.85 1.50 23.65
CA LEU A 148 -21.43 2.81 24.02
C LEU A 148 -20.53 3.57 25.00
N ILE A 149 -19.97 2.87 26.00
CA ILE A 149 -18.98 3.43 26.94
C ILE A 149 -17.76 3.98 26.19
N LYS A 150 -17.22 3.23 25.23
CA LYS A 150 -16.05 3.65 24.43
C LYS A 150 -16.31 4.89 23.58
N LYS A 151 -17.55 5.07 23.10
CA LYS A 151 -17.96 6.24 22.32
C LYS A 151 -18.18 7.51 23.18
N ASP A 152 -18.02 7.42 24.50
CA ASP A 152 -18.30 8.46 25.50
C ASP A 152 -19.73 9.05 25.41
N ILE A 153 -20.68 8.22 24.95
CA ILE A 153 -22.07 8.62 24.83
C ILE A 153 -22.70 8.61 26.23
N PRO A 154 -23.39 9.67 26.66
CA PRO A 154 -24.15 9.65 27.90
C PRO A 154 -25.23 8.56 27.86
N PHE A 155 -25.20 7.62 28.81
CA PHE A 155 -26.27 6.62 28.91
C PHE A 155 -26.69 6.34 30.35
N VAL A 156 -27.95 5.92 30.50
CA VAL A 156 -28.55 5.47 31.75
C VAL A 156 -28.97 4.01 31.59
N ILE A 157 -28.58 3.16 32.54
CA ILE A 157 -29.03 1.77 32.56
C ILE A 157 -30.35 1.74 33.32
N VAL A 158 -31.40 1.24 32.66
CA VAL A 158 -32.76 1.18 33.22
C VAL A 158 -33.12 -0.27 33.50
N LEU A 159 -33.26 -0.64 34.77
CA LEU A 159 -33.75 -1.96 35.18
C LEU A 159 -35.27 -1.90 35.36
N ASN A 160 -36.01 -2.40 34.38
CA ASN A 160 -37.46 -2.50 34.42
C ASN A 160 -37.93 -3.70 35.23
N ASP A 161 -38.37 -3.42 36.45
CA ASP A 161 -39.01 -4.36 37.36
C ASP A 161 -40.35 -4.86 36.82
N ARG A 162 -40.43 -6.17 36.57
CA ARG A 162 -41.67 -6.87 36.20
C ARG A 162 -42.51 -7.33 37.41
N GLY A 163 -42.12 -6.94 38.62
CA GLY A 163 -42.78 -7.23 39.89
C GLY A 163 -42.67 -8.69 40.34
N CYS A 164 -43.05 -8.96 41.59
CA CYS A 164 -43.17 -10.32 42.13
C CYS A 164 -44.60 -10.86 42.02
N LEU A 165 -44.73 -12.18 42.04
CA LEU A 165 -46.03 -12.85 42.12
C LEU A 165 -46.58 -12.67 43.52
N ILE A 166 -47.74 -12.02 43.65
CA ILE A 166 -48.47 -11.91 44.91
C ILE A 166 -49.82 -12.62 44.76
N LYS A 167 -50.04 -13.67 45.56
CA LYS A 167 -51.32 -14.39 45.58
C LYS A 167 -52.31 -13.68 46.50
N LYS A 168 -53.60 -13.70 46.13
CA LYS A 168 -54.64 -13.02 46.91
C LYS A 168 -54.87 -13.69 48.27
N GLU A 169 -54.64 -14.99 48.34
CA GLU A 169 -54.87 -15.82 49.52
C GLU A 169 -53.76 -15.68 50.58
N TRP A 170 -52.65 -15.01 50.26
CA TRP A 170 -51.53 -14.82 51.17
C TRP A 170 -51.87 -13.86 52.33
N SER A 171 -51.31 -14.17 53.50
CA SER A 171 -51.32 -13.27 54.65
C SER A 171 -50.50 -12.00 54.37
N GLU A 172 -50.72 -10.94 55.16
CA GLU A 172 -49.92 -9.71 55.02
C GLU A 172 -48.43 -9.94 55.28
N GLU A 173 -48.08 -10.88 56.17
CA GLU A 173 -46.69 -11.28 56.42
C GLU A 173 -46.07 -11.98 55.21
N GLU A 174 -46.81 -12.90 54.56
CA GLU A 174 -46.35 -13.58 53.34
C GLU A 174 -46.16 -12.59 52.19
N LYS A 175 -47.08 -11.63 52.03
CA LYS A 175 -46.95 -10.55 51.03
C LYS A 175 -45.76 -9.65 51.32
N ALA A 176 -45.53 -9.30 52.60
CA ALA A 176 -44.39 -8.48 53.01
C ALA A 176 -43.07 -9.20 52.74
N LYS A 177 -42.98 -10.49 53.08
CA LYS A 177 -41.81 -11.32 52.81
C LYS A 177 -41.52 -11.43 51.31
N ALA A 178 -42.53 -11.70 50.49
CA ALA A 178 -42.35 -11.79 49.04
C ALA A 178 -41.89 -10.48 48.40
N LYS A 179 -42.34 -9.33 48.91
CA LYS A 179 -41.85 -8.01 48.48
C LYS A 179 -40.41 -7.78 48.91
N PHE A 180 -40.06 -8.14 50.15
CA PHE A 180 -38.69 -8.03 50.66
C PHE A 180 -37.72 -8.90 49.85
N ASP A 181 -38.06 -10.16 49.60
CA ASP A 181 -37.23 -11.08 48.83
C ASP A 181 -37.01 -10.56 47.39
N HIS A 182 -38.06 -10.00 46.78
CA HIS A 182 -37.99 -9.36 45.46
C HIS A 182 -37.10 -8.11 45.45
N GLU A 183 -37.17 -7.27 46.47
CA GLU A 183 -36.27 -6.12 46.62
C GLU A 183 -34.81 -6.56 46.76
N GLN A 184 -34.52 -7.66 47.48
CA GLN A 184 -33.18 -8.23 47.56
C GLN A 184 -32.72 -8.82 46.21
N GLU A 185 -33.62 -9.45 45.46
CA GLU A 185 -33.34 -9.95 44.11
C GLU A 185 -32.96 -8.81 43.16
N LEU A 186 -33.73 -7.72 43.14
CA LEU A 186 -33.43 -6.54 42.31
C LEU A 186 -32.05 -5.95 42.63
N LYS A 187 -31.67 -5.86 43.92
CA LYS A 187 -30.32 -5.43 44.32
C LYS A 187 -29.24 -6.36 43.79
N ARG A 188 -29.45 -7.69 43.86
CA ARG A 188 -28.50 -8.66 43.31
C ARG A 188 -28.35 -8.52 41.79
N ILE A 189 -29.45 -8.30 41.07
CA ILE A 189 -29.42 -8.04 39.61
C ILE A 189 -28.63 -6.76 39.33
N GLN A 190 -28.88 -5.69 40.08
CA GLN A 190 -28.14 -4.44 39.96
C GLN A 190 -26.62 -4.63 40.11
N TYR A 191 -26.19 -5.36 41.16
CA TYR A 191 -24.77 -5.67 41.36
C TYR A 191 -24.19 -6.51 40.22
N LYS A 192 -24.92 -7.53 39.75
CA LYS A 192 -24.49 -8.36 38.62
C LYS A 192 -24.32 -7.57 37.34
N ILE A 193 -25.22 -6.63 37.04
CA ILE A 193 -25.10 -5.77 35.84
C ILE A 193 -23.78 -5.00 35.88
N ILE A 194 -23.45 -4.39 37.02
CA ILE A 194 -22.20 -3.65 37.19
C ILE A 194 -20.99 -4.57 37.10
N ASP A 195 -21.02 -5.74 37.74
CA ASP A 195 -19.91 -6.71 37.73
C ASP A 195 -19.63 -7.26 36.32
N ASN A 196 -20.68 -7.58 35.56
CA ASN A 196 -20.57 -8.00 34.17
C ASN A 196 -20.01 -6.87 33.29
N LEU A 197 -20.42 -5.62 33.52
CA LEU A 197 -19.85 -4.46 32.82
C LEU A 197 -18.38 -4.24 33.16
N ILE A 198 -17.96 -4.38 34.41
CA ILE A 198 -16.55 -4.31 34.82
C ILE A 198 -15.76 -5.41 34.11
N THR A 199 -16.29 -6.63 34.09
CA THR A 199 -15.65 -7.79 33.46
C THR A 199 -15.47 -7.59 31.95
N GLU A 200 -16.49 -7.12 31.25
CA GLU A 200 -16.42 -6.93 29.79
C GLU A 200 -15.67 -5.65 29.37
N SER A 201 -15.73 -4.58 30.15
CA SER A 201 -15.02 -3.32 29.85
C SER A 201 -13.56 -3.31 30.31
N ASN A 202 -13.21 -4.15 31.29
CA ASN A 202 -11.98 -4.07 32.07
C ASN A 202 -11.76 -2.71 32.78
N ASP A 203 -12.83 -1.92 33.00
CA ASP A 203 -12.79 -0.67 33.74
C ASP A 203 -13.37 -0.86 35.15
N LYS A 204 -12.52 -0.77 36.17
CA LYS A 204 -12.92 -0.92 37.58
C LYS A 204 -13.69 0.30 38.11
N ASN A 205 -13.68 1.42 37.39
CA ASN A 205 -14.36 2.66 37.79
C ASN A 205 -15.80 2.75 37.28
N ILE A 206 -16.32 1.73 36.58
CA ILE A 206 -17.70 1.69 36.06
C ILE A 206 -18.73 2.03 37.15
N VAL A 207 -18.55 1.51 38.37
CA VAL A 207 -19.47 1.75 39.50
C VAL A 207 -19.56 3.23 39.90
N ASN A 208 -18.52 4.01 39.64
CA ASN A 208 -18.49 5.45 39.93
C ASN A 208 -19.01 6.30 38.77
N LYS A 209 -19.12 5.71 37.57
CA LYS A 209 -19.46 6.40 36.33
C LYS A 209 -20.92 6.20 35.91
N TYR A 210 -21.48 5.02 36.20
CA TYR A 210 -22.80 4.63 35.70
C TYR A 210 -23.73 4.18 36.82
N GLU A 211 -24.97 4.63 36.73
CA GLU A 211 -26.06 4.30 37.66
C GLU A 211 -27.06 3.36 36.96
N VAL A 212 -27.55 2.38 37.73
CA VAL A 212 -28.66 1.51 37.29
C VAL A 212 -29.93 1.98 37.99
N VAL A 213 -30.84 2.57 37.23
CA VAL A 213 -32.10 3.11 37.72
C VAL A 213 -33.18 2.03 37.66
N ILE A 214 -33.76 1.70 38.82
CA ILE A 214 -34.83 0.70 38.91
C ILE A 214 -36.18 1.38 38.72
N ILE A 215 -36.97 0.88 37.78
CA ILE A 215 -38.32 1.39 37.50
C ILE A 215 -39.32 0.23 37.41
N ASN A 216 -40.62 0.52 37.42
CA ASN A 216 -41.66 -0.42 37.04
C ASN A 216 -42.62 0.25 36.05
N ALA A 217 -42.32 0.12 34.75
CA ALA A 217 -43.07 0.81 33.69
C ALA A 217 -44.55 0.40 33.68
N LYS A 218 -44.86 -0.88 33.91
CA LYS A 218 -46.25 -1.36 33.93
C LYS A 218 -47.04 -0.76 35.09
N LYS A 219 -46.43 -0.62 36.27
CA LYS A 219 -47.05 0.01 37.45
C LYS A 219 -47.31 1.49 37.21
N ALA A 220 -46.36 2.19 36.57
CA ALA A 220 -46.53 3.59 36.19
C ALA A 220 -47.70 3.77 35.22
N TRP A 221 -47.71 2.98 34.13
CA TRP A 221 -48.76 2.99 33.13
C TRP A 221 -50.14 2.69 33.73
N THR A 222 -50.23 1.67 34.59
CA THR A 222 -51.47 1.34 35.32
C THR A 222 -51.92 2.50 36.21
N GLY A 223 -50.98 3.23 36.82
CA GLY A 223 -51.27 4.43 37.61
C GLY A 223 -51.88 5.56 36.78
N ILE A 224 -51.38 5.76 35.55
CA ILE A 224 -51.91 6.74 34.61
C ILE A 224 -53.30 6.31 34.11
N GLU A 225 -53.40 5.12 33.54
CA GLU A 225 -54.63 4.58 32.93
C GLU A 225 -55.80 4.52 33.93
N LYS A 226 -55.52 4.13 35.18
CA LYS A 226 -56.55 3.97 36.23
C LYS A 226 -56.69 5.18 37.14
N ASN A 227 -56.04 6.30 36.81
CA ASN A 227 -56.02 7.52 37.62
C ASN A 227 -55.67 7.28 39.11
N LYS A 228 -54.59 6.52 39.33
CA LYS A 228 -54.03 6.17 40.65
C LYS A 228 -52.62 6.74 40.79
N PRO A 229 -52.46 8.03 41.18
CA PRO A 229 -51.15 8.71 41.19
C PRO A 229 -50.10 8.01 42.07
N GLN A 230 -50.51 7.42 43.19
CA GLN A 230 -49.62 6.67 44.09
C GLN A 230 -48.91 5.48 43.42
N LEU A 231 -49.49 4.89 42.37
CA LEU A 231 -48.82 3.82 41.62
C LEU A 231 -47.69 4.38 40.75
N TYR A 232 -47.89 5.56 40.16
CA TYR A 232 -46.89 6.28 39.38
C TYR A 232 -45.74 6.76 40.26
N GLU A 233 -46.04 7.40 41.39
CA GLU A 233 -45.03 7.86 42.37
C GLU A 233 -44.12 6.72 42.84
N LYS A 234 -44.71 5.54 43.12
CA LYS A 234 -43.97 4.35 43.57
C LYS A 234 -43.38 3.51 42.42
N SER A 235 -43.37 4.02 41.20
CA SER A 235 -42.86 3.28 40.02
C SER A 235 -41.41 3.59 39.66
N GLY A 236 -40.83 4.67 40.22
CA GLY A 236 -39.48 5.12 39.87
C GLY A 236 -39.38 5.90 38.55
N ILE A 237 -40.46 6.01 37.76
CA ILE A 237 -40.44 6.75 36.47
C ILE A 237 -40.15 8.24 36.67
N GLU A 238 -40.70 8.87 37.71
CA GLU A 238 -40.44 10.29 38.00
C GLU A 238 -38.97 10.57 38.32
N PHE A 239 -38.32 9.64 39.03
CA PHE A 239 -36.89 9.71 39.31
C PHE A 239 -36.07 9.56 38.03
N LEU A 240 -36.40 8.60 37.16
CA LEU A 240 -35.74 8.43 35.86
C LEU A 240 -35.89 9.67 34.98
N ASP A 241 -37.10 10.24 34.89
CA ASP A 241 -37.39 11.43 34.09
C ASP A 241 -36.64 12.67 34.61
N THR A 242 -36.55 12.81 35.94
CA THR A 242 -35.72 13.83 36.60
C THR A 242 -34.25 13.63 36.25
N ARG A 243 -33.76 12.38 36.27
CA ARG A 243 -32.37 12.05 35.92
C ARG A 243 -32.05 12.37 34.46
N ILE A 244 -32.94 12.03 33.53
CA ILE A 244 -32.81 12.40 32.11
C ILE A 244 -32.75 13.92 31.98
N SER A 245 -33.68 14.62 32.62
CA SER A 245 -33.70 16.09 32.62
C SER A 245 -32.42 16.68 33.19
N GLN A 246 -31.85 16.10 34.26
CA GLN A 246 -30.57 16.52 34.82
C GLN A 246 -29.38 16.21 33.90
N ILE A 247 -29.41 15.13 33.13
CA ILE A 247 -28.35 14.81 32.15
C ILE A 247 -28.40 15.83 31.00
N LEU A 248 -29.61 16.19 30.55
CA LEU A 248 -29.84 17.13 29.45
C LEU A 248 -29.68 18.61 29.85
N LYS A 249 -30.08 18.97 31.08
CA LYS A 249 -30.11 20.35 31.59
C LYS A 249 -29.02 20.65 32.62
N GLY A 250 -28.35 19.64 33.17
CA GLY A 250 -27.49 19.78 34.34
C GLY A 250 -26.37 20.78 34.17
N ASP A 251 -25.76 21.15 35.31
CA ASP A 251 -24.75 22.23 35.44
C ASP A 251 -23.55 22.12 34.48
N ALA A 252 -23.31 20.96 33.88
CA ALA A 252 -22.36 20.74 32.80
C ALA A 252 -23.06 20.83 31.43
N ILE A 253 -22.97 22.01 30.81
CA ILE A 253 -23.43 22.30 29.43
C ILE A 253 -22.93 21.24 28.41
N GLY A 254 -21.85 20.54 28.72
CA GLY A 254 -21.16 19.56 27.89
C GLY A 254 -21.93 18.36 27.36
N THR A 255 -22.90 17.85 28.11
CA THR A 255 -23.43 16.50 27.83
C THR A 255 -24.08 16.39 26.46
N VAL A 256 -24.82 17.42 26.03
CA VAL A 256 -25.46 17.46 24.71
C VAL A 256 -24.46 17.64 23.56
N TYR A 257 -23.24 18.11 23.84
CA TYR A 257 -22.18 18.28 22.85
C TYR A 257 -21.26 17.06 22.72
N LYS A 258 -21.31 16.10 23.68
CA LYS A 258 -20.47 14.90 23.63
C LYS A 258 -20.67 14.09 22.36
N GLN A 259 -21.92 13.84 21.97
CA GLN A 259 -22.22 13.07 20.77
C GLN A 259 -21.74 13.74 19.48
N PRO A 260 -22.09 15.01 19.16
CA PRO A 260 -21.63 15.64 17.93
C PRO A 260 -20.09 15.76 17.88
N ILE A 261 -19.43 15.99 19.02
CA ILE A 261 -17.96 15.97 19.11
C ILE A 261 -17.40 14.58 18.79
N SER A 262 -17.98 13.52 19.36
CA SER A 262 -17.57 12.14 19.11
C SER A 262 -17.72 11.75 17.63
N ASN A 263 -18.85 12.11 17.02
CA ASN A 263 -19.12 11.87 15.60
C ASN A 263 -18.12 12.62 14.68
N LEU A 264 -17.78 13.87 15.01
CA LEU A 264 -16.78 14.63 14.26
C LEU A 264 -15.37 14.03 14.42
N LYS A 265 -15.01 13.57 15.62
CA LYS A 265 -13.74 12.86 15.87
C LYS A 265 -13.65 11.55 15.09
N GLU A 266 -14.75 10.82 14.96
CA GLU A 266 -14.81 9.60 14.15
C GLU A 266 -14.52 9.91 12.67
N CYS A 267 -15.11 10.97 12.13
CA CYS A 267 -14.81 11.42 10.77
C CYS A 267 -13.32 11.80 10.61
N LEU A 268 -12.74 12.52 11.58
CA LEU A 268 -11.30 12.85 11.57
C LEU A 268 -10.41 11.61 11.62
N ASN A 269 -10.77 10.58 12.40
CA ASN A 269 -10.03 9.32 12.46
C ASN A 269 -10.04 8.59 11.11
N GLU A 270 -11.18 8.59 10.41
CA GLU A 270 -11.30 7.95 9.10
C GLU A 270 -10.41 8.66 8.07
N VAL A 271 -10.40 9.99 8.06
CA VAL A 271 -9.53 10.78 7.17
C VAL A 271 -8.06 10.58 7.50
N GLU A 272 -7.70 10.58 8.78
CA GLU A 272 -6.31 10.31 9.22
C GLU A 272 -5.82 8.94 8.75
N LYS A 273 -6.71 7.94 8.79
CA LYS A 273 -6.42 6.61 8.26
C LYS A 273 -6.23 6.62 6.74
N MET A 274 -7.08 7.34 6.00
CA MET A 274 -6.93 7.50 4.54
C MET A 274 -5.58 8.14 4.21
N ILE A 275 -5.21 9.24 4.87
CA ILE A 275 -3.92 9.92 4.67
C ILE A 275 -2.76 8.98 4.96
N THR A 276 -2.80 8.29 6.10
CA THR A 276 -1.73 7.37 6.52
C THR A 276 -1.54 6.21 5.54
N GLN A 277 -2.64 5.66 5.01
CA GLN A 277 -2.60 4.61 4.00
C GLN A 277 -1.96 5.10 2.70
N THR A 278 -2.28 6.33 2.28
CA THR A 278 -1.68 6.95 1.09
C THR A 278 -0.18 7.22 1.27
N MET A 279 0.24 7.75 2.43
CA MET A 279 1.65 8.04 2.73
C MET A 279 2.51 6.79 2.88
N SER A 280 1.95 5.68 3.37
CA SER A 280 2.70 4.43 3.59
C SER A 280 3.02 3.67 2.29
N GLY A 281 2.61 4.19 1.13
CA GLY A 281 2.71 3.53 -0.17
C GLY A 281 4.14 3.23 -0.66
N ASN A 282 5.17 3.99 -0.28
CA ASN A 282 6.59 3.70 -0.60
C ASN A 282 7.54 4.57 0.27
N LEU A 283 8.32 3.96 1.18
CA LEU A 283 9.30 4.67 2.03
C LEU A 283 10.50 5.17 1.20
N SER A 284 10.79 6.48 1.29
CA SER A 284 11.81 7.19 0.48
C SER A 284 13.27 6.76 0.75
N GLU A 285 13.63 6.37 1.97
CA GLU A 285 15.03 6.03 2.30
C GLU A 285 15.52 4.73 1.62
N ASP A 286 14.65 3.72 1.53
CA ASP A 286 14.94 2.47 0.82
C ASP A 286 15.02 2.67 -0.70
N PHE A 287 14.36 3.70 -1.23
CA PHE A 287 14.36 4.02 -2.66
C PHE A 287 15.72 4.56 -3.14
N SER A 288 16.29 5.54 -2.41
CA SER A 288 17.60 6.11 -2.74
C SER A 288 18.71 5.05 -2.72
N MET A 289 18.64 4.10 -1.78
CA MET A 289 19.59 2.99 -1.70
C MET A 289 19.47 2.02 -2.88
N ARG A 290 18.24 1.70 -3.31
CA ARG A 290 17.98 0.89 -4.51
C ARG A 290 18.49 1.56 -5.79
N LEU A 291 18.30 2.88 -5.91
CA LEU A 291 18.79 3.67 -7.06
C LEU A 291 20.31 3.66 -7.15
N HIS A 292 21.01 3.93 -6.05
CA HIS A 292 22.47 3.87 -6.02
C HIS A 292 23.00 2.46 -6.30
N THR A 293 22.29 1.42 -5.86
CA THR A 293 22.65 0.03 -6.17
C THR A 293 22.46 -0.27 -7.67
N PHE A 294 21.42 0.29 -8.29
CA PHE A 294 21.16 0.16 -9.71
C PHE A 294 22.24 0.82 -10.57
N GLU A 295 22.64 2.06 -10.24
CA GLU A 295 23.78 2.77 -10.85
C GLU A 295 25.06 1.93 -10.83
N ARG A 296 25.40 1.36 -9.67
CA ARG A 296 26.58 0.52 -9.53
C ARG A 296 26.50 -0.74 -10.38
N LYS A 297 25.30 -1.32 -10.55
CA LYS A 297 25.10 -2.51 -11.38
C LYS A 297 25.28 -2.20 -12.87
N ARG A 298 24.82 -1.03 -13.35
CA ARG A 298 25.11 -0.54 -14.71
C ARG A 298 26.62 -0.46 -14.95
N ASP A 299 27.37 0.15 -14.03
CA ASP A 299 28.81 0.34 -14.20
C ASP A 299 29.57 -0.99 -14.27
N ASN A 300 29.18 -1.96 -13.43
CA ASN A 300 29.75 -3.31 -13.48
C ASN A 300 29.44 -4.01 -14.82
N ILE A 301 28.21 -3.89 -15.31
CA ILE A 301 27.80 -4.48 -16.61
C ILE A 301 28.58 -3.85 -17.77
N LEU A 302 28.81 -2.54 -17.73
CA LEU A 302 29.58 -1.84 -18.76
C LEU A 302 31.02 -2.37 -18.82
N GLU A 303 31.65 -2.60 -17.67
CA GLU A 303 33.01 -3.12 -17.60
C GLU A 303 33.07 -4.59 -18.07
N ASP A 304 32.10 -5.42 -17.66
CA ASP A 304 31.95 -6.79 -18.17
C ASP A 304 31.82 -6.80 -19.70
N LEU A 305 30.99 -5.92 -20.26
CA LEU A 305 30.75 -5.85 -21.70
C LEU A 305 31.99 -5.40 -22.48
N ARG A 306 32.84 -4.53 -21.91
CA ARG A 306 34.12 -4.17 -22.52
C ARG A 306 35.05 -5.36 -22.64
N ILE A 307 35.15 -6.15 -21.56
CA ILE A 307 35.97 -7.36 -21.54
C ILE A 307 35.41 -8.38 -22.54
N LEU A 308 34.10 -8.58 -22.56
CA LEU A 308 33.43 -9.52 -23.46
C LEU A 308 33.57 -9.10 -24.94
N THR A 309 33.53 -7.81 -25.23
CA THR A 309 33.75 -7.26 -26.58
C THR A 309 35.17 -7.53 -27.05
N GLN A 310 36.17 -7.26 -26.20
CA GLN A 310 37.56 -7.54 -26.52
C GLN A 310 37.79 -9.05 -26.79
N GLN A 311 37.23 -9.91 -25.94
CA GLN A 311 37.31 -11.37 -26.12
C GLN A 311 36.63 -11.85 -27.40
N ALA A 312 35.49 -11.27 -27.78
CA ALA A 312 34.79 -11.61 -29.01
C ALA A 312 35.65 -11.27 -30.23
N VAL A 313 36.28 -10.10 -30.23
CA VAL A 313 37.16 -9.65 -31.32
C VAL A 313 38.43 -10.51 -31.41
N GLU A 314 39.13 -10.73 -30.29
CA GLU A 314 40.42 -11.45 -30.26
C GLU A 314 40.32 -12.90 -30.76
N LYS A 315 39.16 -13.53 -30.55
CA LYS A 315 38.88 -14.90 -31.02
C LYS A 315 39.02 -15.06 -32.55
N HIS A 316 38.83 -13.98 -33.32
CA HIS A 316 38.91 -13.99 -34.78
C HIS A 316 40.27 -13.55 -35.33
N LEU A 317 41.30 -13.34 -34.49
CA LEU A 317 42.63 -12.92 -34.93
C LEU A 317 43.25 -13.88 -35.95
N ASP A 318 43.24 -15.18 -35.67
CA ASP A 318 43.83 -16.17 -36.56
C ASP A 318 43.04 -16.30 -37.86
N GLU A 319 41.73 -16.19 -37.80
CA GLU A 319 40.83 -16.23 -38.96
C GLU A 319 41.11 -15.05 -39.91
N LEU A 320 41.14 -13.82 -39.38
CA LEU A 320 41.46 -12.63 -40.16
C LEU A 320 42.90 -12.65 -40.69
N THR A 321 43.86 -13.13 -39.89
CA THR A 321 45.26 -13.30 -40.33
C THR A 321 45.34 -14.21 -41.55
N ASN A 322 44.61 -15.32 -41.57
CA ASN A 322 44.64 -16.26 -42.69
C ASN A 322 44.03 -15.64 -43.95
N PHE A 323 42.97 -14.85 -43.83
CA PHE A 323 42.37 -14.15 -44.98
C PHE A 323 43.32 -13.12 -45.58
N TYR A 324 44.03 -12.33 -44.76
CA TYR A 324 45.03 -11.39 -45.26
C TYR A 324 46.17 -12.08 -46.00
N VAL A 325 46.61 -13.25 -45.54
CA VAL A 325 47.62 -14.06 -46.25
C VAL A 325 47.12 -14.54 -47.63
N ASN A 326 45.82 -14.85 -47.76
CA ASN A 326 45.23 -15.38 -48.98
C ASN A 326 44.78 -14.30 -49.99
N GLY A 327 44.59 -13.05 -49.55
CA GLY A 327 44.19 -11.93 -50.41
C GLY A 327 42.68 -11.81 -50.66
N ASP A 328 41.84 -12.42 -49.82
CA ASP A 328 40.37 -12.36 -49.94
C ASP A 328 39.81 -11.09 -49.28
N GLU A 329 39.65 -10.02 -50.06
CA GLU A 329 39.24 -8.68 -49.58
C GLU A 329 37.79 -8.60 -49.09
N ASP A 330 36.90 -9.46 -49.59
CA ASP A 330 35.46 -9.40 -49.32
C ASP A 330 35.04 -10.07 -47.99
N MET A 331 35.99 -10.68 -47.26
CA MET A 331 35.71 -11.45 -46.03
C MET A 331 35.77 -10.63 -44.73
N TYR A 332 36.34 -9.42 -44.75
CA TYR A 332 36.45 -8.57 -43.55
C TYR A 332 35.08 -8.17 -42.99
N GLU A 333 34.17 -7.71 -43.86
CA GLU A 333 32.81 -7.35 -43.49
C GLU A 333 32.05 -8.54 -42.90
N SER A 334 32.26 -9.75 -43.43
CA SER A 334 31.65 -10.98 -42.89
C SER A 334 32.14 -11.29 -41.47
N ILE A 335 33.44 -11.15 -41.19
CA ILE A 335 33.99 -11.34 -39.85
C ILE A 335 33.46 -10.26 -38.91
N ALA A 336 33.45 -8.99 -39.32
CA ALA A 336 32.93 -7.89 -38.52
C ALA A 336 31.45 -8.11 -38.14
N ASN A 337 30.61 -8.56 -39.09
CA ASN A 337 29.22 -8.91 -38.82
C ASN A 337 29.09 -10.08 -37.84
N THR A 338 29.93 -11.11 -37.99
CA THR A 338 29.95 -12.26 -37.08
C THR A 338 30.30 -11.84 -35.65
N ILE A 339 31.35 -11.00 -35.51
CA ILE A 339 31.75 -10.45 -34.22
C ILE A 339 30.62 -9.61 -33.62
N TYR A 340 29.98 -8.76 -34.42
CA TYR A 340 28.86 -7.93 -33.96
C TYR A 340 27.70 -8.77 -33.42
N MET A 341 27.33 -9.86 -34.11
CA MET A 341 26.28 -10.77 -33.62
C MET A 341 26.66 -11.43 -32.29
N GLU A 342 27.91 -11.88 -32.12
CA GLU A 342 28.38 -12.43 -30.84
C GLU A 342 28.33 -11.38 -29.71
N ILE A 343 28.64 -10.12 -30.02
CA ILE A 343 28.56 -9.01 -29.06
C ILE A 343 27.11 -8.69 -28.70
N ASP A 344 26.22 -8.66 -29.69
CA ASP A 344 24.80 -8.37 -29.50
C ASP A 344 24.12 -9.41 -28.60
N GLU A 345 24.40 -10.70 -28.80
CA GLU A 345 23.90 -11.76 -27.94
C GLU A 345 24.38 -11.61 -26.48
N ARG A 346 25.67 -11.28 -26.28
CA ARG A 346 26.24 -11.04 -24.95
C ARG A 346 25.66 -9.77 -24.31
N TYR A 347 25.42 -8.74 -25.11
CA TYR A 347 24.78 -7.50 -24.69
C TYR A 347 23.37 -7.76 -24.16
N ILE A 348 22.53 -8.47 -24.92
CA ILE A 348 21.17 -8.83 -24.51
C ILE A 348 21.18 -9.60 -23.18
N ALA A 349 22.08 -10.57 -23.02
CA ALA A 349 22.20 -11.33 -21.78
C ALA A 349 22.52 -10.44 -20.57
N LYS A 350 23.46 -9.50 -20.74
CA LYS A 350 23.86 -8.57 -19.68
C LYS A 350 22.81 -7.52 -19.36
N VAL A 351 22.12 -6.99 -20.37
CA VAL A 351 20.97 -6.09 -20.17
C VAL A 351 19.86 -6.82 -19.41
N ASN A 352 19.57 -8.08 -19.71
CA ASN A 352 18.59 -8.85 -18.95
C ASN A 352 18.94 -8.98 -17.45
N GLU A 353 20.23 -9.08 -17.08
CA GLU A 353 20.64 -9.05 -15.66
C GLU A 353 20.30 -7.72 -14.97
N MET A 354 20.35 -6.61 -15.72
CA MET A 354 19.96 -5.28 -15.28
C MET A 354 18.43 -5.19 -15.12
N ILE A 355 17.69 -5.69 -16.09
CA ILE A 355 16.22 -5.68 -16.10
C ILE A 355 15.64 -6.50 -14.94
N VAL A 356 16.16 -7.72 -14.71
CA VAL A 356 15.73 -8.55 -13.56
C VAL A 356 15.96 -7.87 -12.22
N PHE A 357 17.07 -7.12 -12.08
CA PHE A 357 17.29 -6.32 -10.88
C PHE A 357 16.20 -5.25 -10.71
N VAL A 358 15.84 -4.58 -11.81
CA VAL A 358 14.81 -3.54 -11.80
C VAL A 358 13.45 -4.12 -11.43
N GLU A 359 13.04 -5.20 -12.08
CA GLU A 359 11.77 -5.89 -11.78
C GLU A 359 11.67 -6.35 -10.32
N HIS A 360 12.78 -6.80 -9.73
CA HIS A 360 12.80 -7.25 -8.34
C HIS A 360 12.74 -6.08 -7.35
N ASN A 361 13.57 -5.05 -7.55
CA ASN A 361 13.76 -3.98 -6.58
C ASN A 361 12.76 -2.84 -6.75
N PHE A 362 12.17 -2.69 -7.94
CA PHE A 362 11.20 -1.65 -8.28
C PHE A 362 9.85 -2.25 -8.70
N LYS A 363 9.52 -3.45 -8.22
CA LYS A 363 8.30 -4.21 -8.56
C LYS A 363 6.99 -3.41 -8.46
N ASN A 364 6.93 -2.47 -7.52
CA ASN A 364 5.74 -1.65 -7.26
C ASN A 364 5.52 -0.56 -8.31
N LEU A 365 6.48 -0.33 -9.22
CA LEU A 365 6.48 0.79 -10.15
C LEU A 365 5.88 0.47 -11.53
N ASN A 366 5.49 -0.80 -11.80
CA ASN A 366 4.89 -1.23 -13.09
C ASN A 366 5.61 -0.66 -14.33
N LEU A 367 6.94 -0.75 -14.36
CA LEU A 367 7.77 -0.21 -15.43
C LEU A 367 7.57 -1.01 -16.72
N TYR A 368 7.56 -0.32 -17.87
CA TYR A 368 7.60 -0.97 -19.18
C TYR A 368 9.05 -1.03 -19.65
N ILE A 369 9.60 -2.23 -19.71
CA ILE A 369 11.01 -2.43 -20.04
C ILE A 369 11.09 -3.34 -21.27
N ASN A 370 11.70 -2.83 -22.34
CA ASN A 370 11.97 -3.61 -23.54
C ASN A 370 13.27 -4.42 -23.38
N ASN A 371 13.21 -5.73 -23.61
CA ASN A 371 14.36 -6.63 -23.52
C ASN A 371 15.14 -6.77 -24.84
N ASP A 372 14.64 -6.21 -25.94
CA ASP A 372 15.30 -6.25 -27.24
C ASP A 372 16.58 -5.40 -27.25
N SER A 373 17.54 -5.82 -28.07
CA SER A 373 18.74 -5.02 -28.33
C SER A 373 18.40 -3.69 -29.00
N ASN A 374 19.04 -2.63 -28.53
CA ASN A 374 19.05 -1.31 -29.15
C ASN A 374 20.41 -0.98 -29.79
N LEU A 375 21.29 -1.98 -29.98
CA LEU A 375 22.57 -1.76 -30.65
C LEU A 375 22.35 -1.48 -32.15
N ILE A 376 23.03 -0.47 -32.65
CA ILE A 376 23.01 -0.11 -34.07
C ILE A 376 24.47 0.10 -34.52
N CYS A 377 24.93 -0.71 -35.46
CA CYS A 377 26.26 -0.58 -36.08
C CYS A 377 26.16 -0.77 -37.60
N ASP A 378 26.61 0.21 -38.36
CA ASP A 378 26.71 0.10 -39.82
C ASP A 378 28.08 -0.47 -40.21
N LEU A 379 28.06 -1.70 -40.71
CA LEU A 379 29.24 -2.43 -41.17
C LEU A 379 29.37 -2.46 -42.70
N SER A 380 28.41 -1.87 -43.41
CA SER A 380 28.33 -2.00 -44.86
C SER A 380 29.54 -1.38 -45.57
N GLY A 381 30.19 -2.17 -46.44
CA GLY A 381 31.31 -1.70 -47.25
C GLY A 381 32.62 -1.48 -46.50
N LYS A 382 32.75 -1.94 -45.25
CA LYS A 382 34.02 -1.89 -44.51
C LYS A 382 35.05 -2.84 -45.12
N LYS A 383 36.27 -2.33 -45.33
CA LYS A 383 37.39 -3.09 -45.89
C LYS A 383 38.55 -3.16 -44.90
N GLY A 384 39.14 -4.34 -44.79
CA GLY A 384 40.34 -4.59 -44.01
C GLY A 384 41.62 -4.06 -44.67
N SER A 385 42.69 -4.03 -43.88
CA SER A 385 44.04 -3.71 -44.35
C SER A 385 44.56 -4.74 -45.37
N LYS A 386 45.52 -4.33 -46.21
CA LYS A 386 46.11 -5.18 -47.26
C LYS A 386 47.59 -5.41 -47.02
N LEU A 387 48.04 -6.65 -47.26
CA LEU A 387 49.47 -6.94 -47.43
C LEU A 387 49.97 -6.27 -48.70
N ALA A 388 51.15 -5.63 -48.63
CA ALA A 388 51.80 -5.07 -49.80
C ALA A 388 52.13 -6.20 -50.79
N VAL A 389 51.57 -6.13 -51.99
CA VAL A 389 52.02 -6.95 -53.11
C VAL A 389 53.31 -6.30 -53.60
N GLU A 390 54.46 -6.91 -53.33
CA GLU A 390 55.64 -6.59 -54.12
C GLU A 390 55.33 -7.01 -55.56
N GLU A 391 55.31 -6.03 -56.48
CA GLU A 391 55.35 -6.30 -57.91
C GLU A 391 56.52 -7.27 -58.13
N ASP A 392 56.17 -8.46 -58.60
CA ASP A 392 57.10 -9.39 -59.18
C ASP A 392 57.71 -8.66 -60.38
N ASN A 393 58.84 -7.98 -60.14
CA ASN A 393 59.70 -7.47 -61.19
C ASN A 393 60.16 -8.71 -61.95
N THR A 394 59.39 -9.05 -62.98
CA THR A 394 59.69 -9.93 -64.10
C THR A 394 61.17 -10.30 -64.13
N LYS A 395 61.53 -11.38 -63.45
CA LYS A 395 62.49 -12.31 -64.02
C LYS A 395 61.62 -13.30 -64.75
N GLU A 396 61.54 -13.06 -66.05
CA GLU A 396 60.97 -13.95 -67.05
C GLU A 396 61.05 -15.41 -66.58
N ASN A 397 59.91 -16.09 -66.72
CA ASN A 397 59.89 -17.50 -67.03
C ASN A 397 60.72 -17.73 -68.30
N GLU A 398 62.04 -17.73 -68.20
CA GLU A 398 62.88 -18.49 -69.10
C GLU A 398 63.04 -19.88 -68.50
N ASP A 399 62.50 -20.85 -69.23
CA ASP A 399 62.89 -22.24 -69.19
C ASP A 399 64.43 -22.35 -69.17
N ILE A 400 65.02 -22.52 -67.98
CA ILE A 400 66.45 -22.81 -67.85
C ILE A 400 66.59 -24.06 -66.97
N ASN A 401 66.17 -25.17 -67.55
CA ASN A 401 66.77 -26.48 -67.31
C ASN A 401 68.20 -26.58 -67.89
N SER A 402 68.84 -25.47 -68.29
CA SER A 402 70.23 -25.47 -68.72
C SER A 402 71.15 -24.94 -67.62
N VAL A 403 71.75 -25.87 -66.88
CA VAL A 403 73.14 -25.72 -66.45
C VAL A 403 73.94 -25.21 -67.67
N PRO A 404 74.83 -24.22 -67.55
CA PRO A 404 75.63 -23.79 -68.69
C PRO A 404 76.37 -25.02 -69.22
N VAL A 405 75.99 -25.46 -70.43
CA VAL A 405 76.74 -26.46 -71.17
C VAL A 405 78.09 -25.82 -71.45
N THR A 406 79.07 -26.18 -70.63
CA THR A 406 80.47 -25.91 -70.94
C THR A 406 80.73 -26.52 -72.31
N LYS A 407 81.11 -25.65 -73.27
CA LYS A 407 81.54 -26.06 -74.61
C LYS A 407 82.46 -27.27 -74.46
N HIS A 408 82.01 -28.41 -74.98
CA HIS A 408 82.77 -29.65 -75.01
C HIS A 408 84.00 -29.45 -75.91
N GLY A 409 85.08 -28.96 -75.32
CA GLY A 409 86.41 -29.00 -75.90
C GLY A 409 86.94 -30.43 -75.86
N ILE A 410 87.68 -30.80 -76.89
CA ILE A 410 88.21 -32.14 -77.26
C ILE A 410 89.13 -32.79 -76.17
N TRP A 411 89.21 -32.23 -74.96
CA TRP A 411 90.07 -32.65 -73.84
C TRP A 411 89.37 -33.47 -72.72
N GLU A 412 88.07 -33.77 -72.82
CA GLU A 412 87.32 -34.57 -71.81
C GLU A 412 87.75 -36.06 -71.74
N ILE A 413 88.39 -36.58 -72.79
CA ILE A 413 88.78 -38.00 -72.91
C ILE A 413 89.95 -38.38 -71.97
N PHE A 414 90.70 -37.41 -71.44
CA PHE A 414 91.90 -37.64 -70.62
C PHE A 414 91.70 -37.59 -69.09
N LYS A 415 90.47 -37.43 -68.56
CA LYS A 415 90.21 -37.37 -67.09
C LYS A 415 89.94 -38.76 -66.48
N THR A 416 90.59 -39.08 -65.36
CA THR A 416 90.38 -40.33 -64.59
C THR A 416 88.97 -40.43 -63.98
N ARG A 417 88.41 -41.65 -63.92
CA ARG A 417 87.03 -41.94 -63.46
C ARG A 417 86.70 -41.37 -62.07
N LYS A 418 87.67 -41.42 -61.13
CA LYS A 418 87.56 -40.83 -59.78
C LYS A 418 87.39 -39.30 -59.78
N LYS A 419 88.01 -38.58 -60.73
CA LYS A 419 87.93 -37.11 -60.81
C LYS A 419 86.54 -36.65 -61.31
N ARG A 420 85.95 -37.40 -62.25
CA ARG A 420 84.59 -37.16 -62.75
C ARG A 420 83.52 -37.44 -61.70
N GLU A 421 83.68 -38.49 -60.89
CA GLU A 421 82.74 -38.78 -59.78
C GLU A 421 82.82 -37.72 -58.67
N LYS A 422 84.02 -37.20 -58.37
CA LYS A 422 84.21 -36.11 -57.40
C LYS A 422 83.58 -34.80 -57.89
N GLU A 423 83.84 -34.40 -59.15
CA GLU A 423 83.23 -33.21 -59.77
C GLU A 423 81.69 -33.32 -59.79
N LYS A 424 81.13 -34.51 -60.09
CA LYS A 424 79.68 -34.76 -60.02
C LYS A 424 79.11 -34.66 -58.60
N ARG A 425 79.80 -35.19 -57.58
CA ARG A 425 79.38 -35.06 -56.18
C ARG A 425 79.39 -33.59 -55.71
N GLU A 426 80.44 -32.85 -56.04
CA GLU A 426 80.55 -31.42 -55.71
C GLU A 426 79.50 -30.56 -56.44
N GLN A 427 79.04 -30.99 -57.62
CA GLN A 427 77.96 -30.34 -58.36
C GLN A 427 76.59 -30.62 -57.72
N LEU A 428 76.32 -31.89 -57.35
CA LEU A 428 75.10 -32.28 -56.63
C LEU A 428 75.00 -31.64 -55.25
N GLU A 429 76.12 -31.52 -54.51
CA GLU A 429 76.15 -30.81 -53.22
C GLU A 429 75.87 -29.31 -53.38
N ARG A 430 76.37 -28.67 -54.45
CA ARG A 430 76.06 -27.27 -54.77
C ARG A 430 74.59 -27.08 -55.14
N GLU A 431 74.02 -27.96 -55.95
CA GLU A 431 72.59 -27.92 -56.30
C GLU A 431 71.70 -28.15 -55.08
N ALA A 432 72.04 -29.12 -54.22
CA ALA A 432 71.32 -29.36 -52.96
C ALA A 432 71.41 -28.16 -52.02
N ARG A 433 72.58 -27.50 -51.94
CA ARG A 433 72.76 -26.29 -51.13
C ARG A 433 71.91 -25.12 -51.63
N ILE A 434 71.92 -24.84 -52.94
CA ILE A 434 71.12 -23.76 -53.53
C ILE A 434 69.62 -24.05 -53.34
N LYS A 435 69.20 -25.31 -53.50
CA LYS A 435 67.81 -25.72 -53.26
C LYS A 435 67.40 -25.56 -51.80
N ASN A 436 68.26 -25.94 -50.86
CA ASN A 436 68.01 -25.75 -49.43
C ASN A 436 67.98 -24.26 -49.03
N GLU A 437 68.86 -23.43 -49.60
CA GLU A 437 68.87 -21.98 -49.38
C GLU A 437 67.58 -21.34 -49.94
N ARG A 438 67.09 -21.77 -51.11
CA ARG A 438 65.78 -21.31 -51.64
C ARG A 438 64.61 -21.74 -50.76
N ILE A 439 64.58 -23.00 -50.31
CA ILE A 439 63.52 -23.49 -49.41
C ILE A 439 63.55 -22.72 -48.08
N GLN A 440 64.73 -22.45 -47.52
CA GLN A 440 64.86 -21.64 -46.31
C GLN A 440 64.36 -20.22 -46.51
N TYR A 441 64.69 -19.60 -47.65
CA TYR A 441 64.19 -18.27 -48.00
C TYR A 441 62.67 -18.25 -48.17
N GLU A 442 62.09 -19.21 -48.90
CA GLU A 442 60.62 -19.33 -49.05
C GLU A 442 59.91 -19.53 -47.71
N VAL A 443 60.49 -20.31 -46.80
CA VAL A 443 59.95 -20.51 -45.44
C VAL A 443 60.04 -19.22 -44.62
N GLN A 444 61.19 -18.53 -44.65
CA GLN A 444 61.36 -17.25 -43.95
C GLN A 444 60.41 -16.17 -44.48
N GLU A 445 60.21 -16.11 -45.79
CA GLU A 445 59.31 -15.15 -46.43
C GLU A 445 57.84 -15.44 -46.09
N LYS A 446 57.42 -16.72 -46.06
CA LYS A 446 56.10 -17.11 -45.56
C LYS A 446 55.88 -16.75 -44.09
N ILE A 447 56.90 -16.92 -43.25
CA ILE A 447 56.85 -16.52 -41.84
C ILE A 447 56.71 -14.99 -41.72
N ARG A 448 57.51 -14.22 -42.47
CA ARG A 448 57.46 -12.76 -42.51
C ARG A 448 56.08 -12.26 -42.93
N ARG A 449 55.55 -12.74 -44.07
CA ARG A 449 54.22 -12.35 -44.56
C ARG A 449 53.10 -12.68 -43.57
N ARG A 450 53.18 -13.84 -42.90
CA ARG A 450 52.21 -14.20 -41.86
C ARG A 450 52.31 -13.30 -40.63
N GLN A 451 53.52 -12.90 -40.23
CA GLN A 451 53.73 -11.95 -39.12
C GLN A 451 53.15 -10.57 -39.46
N GLU A 452 53.37 -10.07 -40.67
CA GLU A 452 52.80 -8.81 -41.16
C GLU A 452 51.28 -8.87 -41.25
N ALA A 453 50.72 -9.93 -41.81
CA ALA A 453 49.27 -10.16 -41.84
C ALA A 453 48.68 -10.17 -40.43
N ARG A 454 49.34 -10.82 -39.46
CA ARG A 454 48.89 -10.86 -38.07
C ARG A 454 48.92 -9.49 -37.41
N GLN A 455 49.93 -8.66 -37.71
CA GLN A 455 49.99 -7.28 -37.21
C GLN A 455 48.87 -6.42 -37.79
N LEU A 456 48.61 -6.52 -39.09
CA LEU A 456 47.49 -5.83 -39.74
C LEU A 456 46.15 -6.30 -39.18
N ALA A 457 45.93 -7.61 -39.06
CA ALA A 457 44.72 -8.18 -38.49
C ALA A 457 44.49 -7.73 -37.05
N SER A 458 45.55 -7.72 -36.22
CA SER A 458 45.48 -7.21 -34.84
C SER A 458 45.09 -5.73 -34.81
N SER A 459 45.68 -4.91 -35.69
CA SER A 459 45.37 -3.48 -35.76
C SER A 459 43.92 -3.22 -36.16
N ASP A 460 43.41 -3.92 -37.17
CA ASP A 460 42.04 -3.74 -37.64
C ASP A 460 41.02 -4.28 -36.61
N LEU A 461 41.35 -5.36 -35.91
CA LEU A 461 40.55 -5.88 -34.80
C LEU A 461 40.53 -4.91 -33.62
N ASP A 462 41.64 -4.26 -33.28
CA ASP A 462 41.67 -3.21 -32.25
C ASP A 462 40.77 -2.02 -32.62
N VAL A 463 40.69 -1.67 -33.91
CA VAL A 463 39.76 -0.64 -34.40
C VAL A 463 38.32 -1.09 -34.22
N LEU A 464 37.98 -2.32 -34.63
CA LEU A 464 36.64 -2.89 -34.43
C LEU A 464 36.27 -2.97 -32.95
N ALA A 465 37.19 -3.39 -32.08
CA ALA A 465 36.96 -3.45 -30.64
C ALA A 465 36.58 -2.09 -30.07
N ARG A 466 37.27 -1.01 -30.46
CA ARG A 466 36.93 0.35 -30.01
C ARG A 466 35.57 0.78 -30.53
N GLU A 467 35.27 0.48 -31.80
CA GLU A 467 34.00 0.84 -32.40
C GLU A 467 32.83 0.11 -31.76
N PHE A 468 32.92 -1.21 -31.57
CA PHE A 468 31.90 -1.99 -30.89
C PHE A 468 31.77 -1.60 -29.42
N ASN A 469 32.87 -1.31 -28.72
CA ASN A 469 32.80 -0.79 -27.36
C ASN A 469 32.03 0.53 -27.28
N ASN A 470 32.18 1.41 -28.26
CA ASN A 470 31.40 2.65 -28.33
C ASN A 470 29.91 2.36 -28.56
N VAL A 471 29.58 1.48 -29.50
CA VAL A 471 28.19 1.07 -29.78
C VAL A 471 27.53 0.48 -28.54
N VAL A 472 28.21 -0.45 -27.86
CA VAL A 472 27.73 -1.09 -26.63
C VAL A 472 27.58 -0.08 -25.49
N THR A 473 28.53 0.83 -25.33
CA THR A 473 28.48 1.87 -24.29
C THR A 473 27.28 2.80 -24.53
N MET A 474 27.06 3.24 -25.78
CA MET A 474 25.92 4.09 -26.12
C MET A 474 24.60 3.34 -25.90
N GLY A 475 24.48 2.11 -26.41
CA GLY A 475 23.26 1.32 -26.25
C GLY A 475 22.91 1.06 -24.77
N LEU A 476 23.89 0.72 -23.93
CA LEU A 476 23.65 0.53 -22.50
C LEU A 476 23.24 1.84 -21.80
N SER A 477 23.86 2.97 -22.17
CA SER A 477 23.49 4.28 -21.61
C SER A 477 22.04 4.62 -21.95
N GLU A 478 21.63 4.46 -23.21
CA GLU A 478 20.25 4.72 -23.63
C GLU A 478 19.23 3.86 -22.89
N LYS A 479 19.49 2.56 -22.75
CA LYS A 479 18.63 1.64 -21.96
C LYS A 479 18.53 2.06 -20.50
N TYR A 480 19.66 2.44 -19.91
CA TYR A 480 19.71 2.87 -18.53
C TYR A 480 18.93 4.18 -18.32
N ASP A 481 19.10 5.16 -19.22
CA ASP A 481 18.42 6.46 -19.16
C ASP A 481 16.90 6.31 -19.33
N GLU A 482 16.44 5.41 -20.22
CA GLU A 482 15.03 5.07 -20.38
C GLU A 482 14.41 4.56 -19.07
N ILE A 483 15.10 3.61 -18.40
CA ILE A 483 14.65 3.03 -17.13
C ILE A 483 14.68 4.09 -16.01
N ILE A 484 15.75 4.87 -15.92
CA ILE A 484 15.89 5.92 -14.89
C ILE A 484 14.82 6.99 -15.04
N SER A 485 14.50 7.41 -16.26
CA SER A 485 13.46 8.41 -16.50
C SER A 485 12.11 7.94 -15.94
N GLN A 486 11.76 6.66 -16.14
CA GLN A 486 10.53 6.10 -15.57
C GLN A 486 10.58 6.01 -14.04
N ILE A 487 11.72 5.59 -13.47
CA ILE A 487 11.92 5.49 -12.02
C ILE A 487 11.81 6.86 -11.33
N GLN A 488 12.43 7.90 -11.90
CA GLN A 488 12.44 9.26 -11.33
C GLN A 488 11.08 9.94 -11.37
N GLN A 489 10.29 9.74 -12.43
CA GLN A 489 8.92 10.25 -12.49
C GLN A 489 8.08 9.74 -11.32
N ILE A 490 8.23 8.47 -10.96
CA ILE A 490 7.48 7.87 -9.88
C ILE A 490 8.02 8.29 -8.50
N ASP A 491 9.33 8.52 -8.35
CA ASP A 491 9.91 9.10 -7.12
C ASP A 491 9.37 10.52 -6.86
N CYS A 492 9.29 11.35 -7.89
CA CYS A 492 8.70 12.69 -7.78
C CYS A 492 7.24 12.63 -7.32
N MET A 493 6.44 11.71 -7.89
CA MET A 493 5.06 11.49 -7.46
C MET A 493 4.99 11.02 -6.00
N ASN A 494 5.85 10.09 -5.58
CA ASN A 494 5.89 9.61 -4.19
C ASN A 494 6.27 10.72 -3.19
N LYS A 495 7.24 11.57 -3.54
CA LYS A 495 7.61 12.74 -2.72
C LYS A 495 6.46 13.72 -2.59
N GLN A 496 5.79 14.03 -3.70
CA GLN A 496 4.63 14.91 -3.69
C GLN A 496 3.49 14.33 -2.83
N ILE A 497 3.24 13.02 -2.92
CA ILE A 497 2.25 12.33 -2.07
C ILE A 497 2.60 12.45 -0.58
N LEU A 498 3.89 12.34 -0.22
CA LEU A 498 4.33 12.51 1.17
C LEU A 498 4.15 13.95 1.64
N GLU A 499 4.58 14.94 0.85
CA GLU A 499 4.40 16.36 1.15
C GLU A 499 2.93 16.75 1.30
N ASP A 500 2.07 16.28 0.39
CA ASP A 500 0.63 16.47 0.47
C ASP A 500 0.03 15.79 1.70
N GLY A 501 0.44 14.55 1.99
CA GLY A 501 0.01 13.83 3.18
C GLY A 501 0.41 14.53 4.49
N GLU A 502 1.62 15.07 4.58
CA GLU A 502 2.08 15.85 5.74
C GLU A 502 1.28 17.15 5.89
N ARG A 503 1.03 17.86 4.79
CA ARG A 503 0.19 19.07 4.75
C ARG A 503 -1.23 18.78 5.22
N GLN A 504 -1.86 17.72 4.71
CA GLN A 504 -3.19 17.27 5.09
C GLN A 504 -3.24 16.86 6.57
N MET A 505 -2.24 16.11 7.05
CA MET A 505 -2.14 15.69 8.45
C MET A 505 -2.00 16.90 9.41
N CYS A 506 -1.28 17.95 9.00
CA CYS A 506 -1.21 19.21 9.76
C CYS A 506 -2.58 19.88 9.90
N GLN A 507 -3.42 19.87 8.87
CA GLN A 507 -4.78 20.41 8.94
C GLN A 507 -5.69 19.57 9.84
N VAL A 508 -5.62 18.23 9.75
CA VAL A 508 -6.34 17.32 10.65
C VAL A 508 -5.98 17.59 12.12
N LYS A 509 -4.70 17.81 12.43
CA LYS A 509 -4.24 18.20 13.78
C LYS A 509 -4.84 19.54 14.24
N ALA A 510 -4.96 20.52 13.35
CA ALA A 510 -5.58 21.80 13.67
C ALA A 510 -7.07 21.64 14.04
N PHE A 511 -7.82 20.80 13.32
CA PHE A 511 -9.22 20.48 13.67
C PHE A 511 -9.31 19.79 15.03
N ARG A 512 -8.43 18.81 15.30
CA ARG A 512 -8.38 18.15 16.62
C ARG A 512 -8.12 19.13 17.76
N ASN A 513 -7.22 20.09 17.57
CA ASN A 513 -6.95 21.13 18.57
C ASN A 513 -8.18 22.01 18.80
N GLY A 514 -8.88 22.41 17.74
CA GLY A 514 -10.14 23.16 17.86
C GLY A 514 -11.21 22.39 18.66
N ILE A 515 -11.34 21.09 18.42
CA ILE A 515 -12.26 20.22 19.19
C ILE A 515 -11.81 20.13 20.66
N LEU A 516 -10.52 19.94 20.92
CA LEU A 516 -9.99 19.85 22.29
C LEU A 516 -10.23 21.15 23.08
N GLU A 517 -10.10 22.32 22.45
CA GLU A 517 -10.42 23.61 23.08
C GLU A 517 -11.92 23.72 23.44
N ILE A 518 -12.80 23.14 22.63
CA ILE A 518 -14.24 23.09 22.91
C ILE A 518 -14.50 22.15 24.10
N GLU A 519 -13.92 20.95 24.10
CA GLU A 519 -14.03 19.99 25.21
C GLU A 519 -13.50 20.53 26.54
N ASN A 520 -12.40 21.28 26.50
CA ASN A 520 -11.85 21.93 27.69
C ASN A 520 -12.74 23.05 28.23
N SER A 521 -13.56 23.68 27.38
CA SER A 521 -14.54 24.69 27.81
C SER A 521 -15.86 24.10 28.31
N ILE A 522 -16.06 22.81 28.07
CA ILE A 522 -17.19 22.00 28.52
C ILE A 522 -16.96 21.44 29.93
N SER A 523 -15.70 21.09 30.23
CA SER A 523 -15.23 20.59 31.54
C SER A 523 -15.14 21.71 32.56
#